data_AF-A0A061P1W2-F1
#
_entry.id   AF-A0A061P1W2-F1
#
_cell.length_a   1.000
_cell.length_b   1.000
_cell.length_c   1.000
_cell.angle_alpha   90.00
_cell.angle_beta   90.00
_cell.angle_gamma   90.00
#
_symmetry.space_group_name_H-M   'P 1'
#
loop_
_entity.id
_entity.type
_entity.pdbx_description
1 polymer ?
#
loop_
_entity_poly.entity_id
_entity_poly.type
_entity_poly.pdbx_seq_one_letter_code
_entity_poly.pdbx_strand_id
1 'polypeptide(L)'
;MMFRTRFIQIVIGVAIILIGFTAWQVPHLPDDTVETWNEEAELLQTTETDEQIQSRIASAKEELDEPPIDAVVDPVWKGIPGLNGRLINEEASFNNMVEEGRFAEELLVFDETEPEVMMSDLGAVPFYRANGQKPMVAFIINVAWGNEHLPDMINTLNEKDVTATFFLDGSWVKSQPRLARMIQEEGHEIGNHAYNHPDMATLSDAEIREQLERTNNMISVTLDVEPVWFTPPSGSFNDRVVEIAKDMEMYTVLWTVDTIDWQNPSTDAMVERVTSKIHPGATVLMHPTKPTKEGMEAMIDGIRAEGLEIAPISEVLSEQRAPLPRTDEVEEGERWYNAFN
;
A
#
# COMPACT_ATOMS: atom_id res chain seq x y z
N MET A 1 22.26 -60.10 12.99
CA MET A 1 22.05 -58.64 12.99
C MET A 1 21.06 -58.15 14.07
N MET A 2 20.15 -59.00 14.60
CA MET A 2 19.19 -58.62 15.67
C MET A 2 19.74 -58.49 17.11
N PHE A 3 20.94 -59.03 17.41
CA PHE A 3 21.49 -59.00 18.78
C PHE A 3 22.14 -57.65 19.15
N ARG A 4 22.66 -56.90 18.16
CA ARG A 4 23.31 -55.59 18.41
C ARG A 4 22.30 -54.48 18.74
N THR A 5 21.11 -54.51 18.14
CA THR A 5 20.07 -53.50 18.33
C THR A 5 19.42 -53.57 19.72
N ARG A 6 19.22 -54.78 20.26
CA ARG A 6 18.70 -54.97 21.62
C ARG A 6 19.70 -54.56 22.71
N PHE A 7 21.00 -54.74 22.46
CA PHE A 7 22.05 -54.31 23.41
C PHE A 7 22.13 -52.77 23.50
N ILE A 8 22.03 -52.07 22.37
CA ILE A 8 22.03 -50.60 22.33
C ILE A 8 20.81 -50.01 23.04
N GLN A 9 19.62 -50.60 22.85
CA GLN A 9 18.39 -50.16 23.54
C GLN A 9 18.46 -50.35 25.06
N ILE A 10 19.09 -51.42 25.54
CA ILE A 10 19.30 -51.64 26.98
C ILE A 10 20.30 -50.63 27.56
N VAL A 11 21.39 -50.33 26.84
CA VAL A 11 22.38 -49.33 27.28
C VAL A 11 21.77 -47.92 27.34
N ILE A 12 20.95 -47.54 26.37
CA ILE A 12 20.23 -46.25 26.36
C ILE A 12 19.21 -46.19 27.50
N GLY A 13 18.46 -47.26 27.75
CA GLY A 13 17.51 -47.33 28.86
C GLY A 13 18.20 -47.19 30.23
N VAL A 14 19.36 -47.82 30.42
CA VAL A 14 20.15 -47.69 31.65
C VAL A 14 20.75 -46.28 31.80
N ALA A 15 21.18 -45.65 30.70
CA ALA A 15 21.68 -44.27 30.72
C ALA A 15 20.58 -43.26 31.11
N ILE A 16 19.36 -43.41 30.60
CA ILE A 16 18.21 -42.56 30.95
C ILE A 16 17.84 -42.72 32.43
N ILE A 17 17.85 -43.96 32.95
CA ILE A 17 17.60 -44.22 34.38
C ILE A 17 18.70 -43.61 35.25
N LEU A 18 19.96 -43.68 34.84
CA LEU A 18 21.08 -43.06 35.55
C LEU A 18 21.00 -41.53 35.54
N ILE A 19 20.64 -40.91 34.41
CA ILE A 19 20.44 -39.45 34.30
C ILE A 19 19.27 -39.00 35.19
N GLY A 20 18.16 -39.76 35.19
CA GLY A 20 17.03 -39.51 36.08
C GLY A 20 17.38 -39.69 37.56
N PHE A 21 18.25 -40.65 37.91
CA PHE A 21 18.71 -40.87 39.28
C PHE A 21 19.69 -39.78 39.74
N THR A 22 20.55 -39.28 38.85
CA THR A 22 21.40 -38.11 39.15
C THR A 22 20.59 -36.83 39.30
N ALA A 23 19.53 -36.64 38.50
CA ALA A 23 18.61 -35.51 38.65
C ALA A 23 17.82 -35.56 39.96
N TRP A 24 17.49 -36.76 40.45
CA TRP A 24 16.85 -36.96 41.77
C TRP A 24 17.80 -36.74 42.96
N GLN A 25 19.11 -36.85 42.73
CA GLN A 25 20.16 -36.59 43.72
C GLN A 25 20.68 -35.15 43.68
N VAL A 26 20.22 -34.31 42.73
CA VAL A 26 20.43 -32.87 42.82
C VAL A 26 19.68 -32.42 44.07
N PRO A 27 20.36 -31.85 45.08
CA PRO A 27 19.68 -31.29 46.24
C PRO A 27 18.60 -30.36 45.72
N HIS A 28 17.39 -30.42 46.28
CA HIS A 28 16.39 -29.40 46.01
C HIS A 28 17.08 -28.06 46.27
N LEU A 29 17.30 -27.30 45.20
CA LEU A 29 17.74 -25.93 45.28
C LEU A 29 16.75 -25.25 46.23
N PRO A 30 17.19 -24.74 47.38
CA PRO A 30 16.27 -24.13 48.32
C PRO A 30 15.57 -22.95 47.61
N ASP A 31 14.29 -22.69 47.94
CA ASP A 31 13.45 -21.73 47.21
C ASP A 31 14.10 -20.34 47.08
N ASP A 32 14.97 -20.00 48.03
CA ASP A 32 15.82 -18.81 48.06
C ASP A 32 16.78 -18.71 46.86
N THR A 33 17.26 -19.83 46.30
CA THR A 33 18.15 -19.79 45.12
C THR A 33 17.43 -19.41 43.84
N VAL A 34 16.15 -19.81 43.69
CA VAL A 34 15.31 -19.39 42.55
C VAL A 34 14.87 -17.93 42.72
N GLU A 35 14.55 -17.52 43.95
CA GLU A 35 14.29 -16.11 44.27
C GLU A 35 15.52 -15.24 44.00
N THR A 36 16.72 -15.65 44.43
CA THR A 36 17.96 -14.88 44.14
C THR A 36 18.29 -14.82 42.67
N TRP A 37 17.96 -15.84 41.87
CA TRP A 37 18.22 -15.82 40.43
C TRP A 37 17.17 -14.99 39.69
N ASN A 38 15.94 -14.94 40.17
CA ASN A 38 14.91 -14.04 39.67
C ASN A 38 15.21 -12.60 40.09
N GLU A 39 15.64 -12.34 41.32
CA GLU A 39 16.12 -11.02 41.78
C GLU A 39 17.39 -10.62 41.03
N GLU A 40 18.36 -11.51 40.81
CA GLU A 40 19.56 -11.24 40.01
C GLU A 40 19.24 -11.04 38.52
N ALA A 41 18.24 -11.74 37.97
CA ALA A 41 17.76 -11.54 36.60
C ALA A 41 16.94 -10.24 36.44
N GLU A 42 16.15 -9.85 37.44
CA GLU A 42 15.49 -8.54 37.54
C GLU A 42 16.52 -7.42 37.74
N LEU A 43 17.57 -7.64 38.54
CA LEU A 43 18.70 -6.71 38.73
C LEU A 43 19.61 -6.60 37.49
N LEU A 44 19.53 -7.53 36.55
CA LEU A 44 20.25 -7.50 35.27
C LEU A 44 19.51 -6.72 34.17
N GLN A 45 18.27 -6.27 34.41
CA GLN A 45 17.71 -5.15 33.65
C GLN A 45 18.27 -3.86 34.24
N THR A 46 19.43 -3.43 33.75
CA THR A 46 19.91 -2.08 34.05
C THR A 46 18.91 -1.12 33.41
N THR A 47 18.05 -0.50 34.23
CA THR A 47 17.22 0.62 33.79
C THR A 47 18.15 1.71 33.27
N GLU A 48 17.93 2.14 32.04
CA GLU A 48 18.66 3.26 31.46
C GLU A 48 18.22 4.55 32.16
N THR A 49 19.15 5.48 32.37
CA THR A 49 18.79 6.81 32.88
C THR A 49 18.04 7.59 31.82
N ASP A 50 17.20 8.54 32.24
CA ASP A 50 16.50 9.46 31.35
C ASP A 50 17.45 10.14 30.33
N GLU A 51 18.66 10.53 30.77
CA GLU A 51 19.69 11.11 29.89
C GLU A 51 20.20 10.11 28.83
N GLN A 52 20.35 8.82 29.19
CA GLN A 52 20.73 7.77 28.25
C GLN A 52 19.61 7.54 27.22
N ILE A 53 18.36 7.48 27.66
CA ILE A 53 17.20 7.31 26.79
C ILE A 53 17.11 8.50 25.81
N GLN A 54 17.20 9.74 26.30
CA GLN A 54 17.18 10.93 25.44
C GLN A 54 18.32 10.95 24.43
N SER A 55 19.55 10.61 24.86
CA SER A 55 20.69 10.54 23.94
C SER A 55 20.48 9.50 22.85
N ARG A 56 19.86 8.36 23.15
CA ARG A 56 19.58 7.32 22.17
C ARG A 56 18.44 7.70 21.23
N ILE A 57 17.41 8.39 21.73
CA ILE A 57 16.36 8.99 20.87
C ILE A 57 16.98 10.00 19.90
N ALA A 58 17.87 10.87 20.37
CA ALA A 58 18.55 11.84 19.50
C ALA A 58 19.42 11.15 18.43
N SER A 59 20.15 10.08 18.78
CA SER A 59 20.89 9.29 17.79
C SER A 59 19.96 8.57 16.80
N ALA A 60 18.85 8.00 17.27
CA ALA A 60 17.84 7.39 16.42
C ALA A 60 17.22 8.41 15.46
N LYS A 61 17.02 9.66 15.90
CA LYS A 61 16.52 10.76 15.09
C LYS A 61 17.45 11.08 13.92
N GLU A 62 18.77 11.13 14.16
CA GLU A 62 19.76 11.35 13.10
C GLU A 62 19.76 10.22 12.04
N GLU A 63 19.37 9.01 12.42
CA GLU A 63 19.37 7.83 11.54
C GLU A 63 18.03 7.57 10.85
N LEU A 64 16.92 7.77 11.55
CA LEU A 64 15.57 7.33 11.16
C LEU A 64 14.63 8.47 10.73
N ASP A 65 14.98 9.74 10.98
CA ASP A 65 14.15 10.84 10.47
C ASP A 65 14.20 10.87 8.95
N GLU A 66 13.02 10.82 8.34
CA GLU A 66 12.84 10.99 6.92
C GLU A 66 12.22 12.37 6.68
N PRO A 67 12.94 13.36 6.12
CA PRO A 67 12.34 14.66 5.82
C PRO A 67 11.26 14.55 4.73
N PRO A 68 10.31 15.50 4.68
CA PRO A 68 9.34 15.52 3.59
C PRO A 68 10.00 15.73 2.23
N ILE A 69 9.31 15.24 1.20
CA ILE A 69 9.71 15.35 -0.20
C ILE A 69 8.69 16.23 -0.90
N ASP A 70 9.16 17.34 -1.47
CA ASP A 70 8.32 18.25 -2.24
C ASP A 70 7.76 17.62 -3.52
N ALA A 71 6.55 18.03 -3.89
CA ALA A 71 5.98 17.74 -5.20
C ALA A 71 6.81 18.43 -6.29
N VAL A 72 6.96 17.77 -7.44
CA VAL A 72 7.78 18.28 -8.55
C VAL A 72 7.14 18.03 -9.91
N VAL A 73 7.50 18.86 -10.89
CA VAL A 73 7.25 18.58 -12.31
C VAL A 73 8.48 17.90 -12.91
N ASP A 74 8.49 16.58 -12.91
CA ASP A 74 9.53 15.75 -13.51
C ASP A 74 9.53 15.89 -15.05
N PRO A 75 10.70 15.99 -15.70
CA PRO A 75 10.77 16.18 -17.15
C PRO A 75 10.14 15.03 -17.96
N VAL A 76 10.17 13.80 -17.43
CA VAL A 76 9.64 12.58 -18.06
C VAL A 76 8.24 12.29 -17.53
N TRP A 77 8.11 12.18 -16.22
CA TRP A 77 6.92 11.68 -15.53
C TRP A 77 5.91 12.76 -15.14
N LYS A 78 6.23 14.03 -15.42
CA LYS A 78 5.36 15.19 -15.21
C LYS A 78 5.05 15.37 -13.73
N GLY A 79 3.79 15.55 -13.33
CA GLY A 79 3.46 15.73 -11.93
C GLY A 79 3.88 14.51 -11.12
N ILE A 80 4.71 14.74 -10.10
CA ILE A 80 5.01 13.77 -9.03
C ILE A 80 4.55 14.42 -7.73
N PRO A 81 3.62 13.81 -6.98
CA PRO A 81 3.17 14.35 -5.70
C PRO A 81 4.32 14.32 -4.68
N GLY A 82 4.18 15.15 -3.65
CA GLY A 82 5.06 15.13 -2.50
C GLY A 82 4.90 13.84 -1.69
N LEU A 83 5.69 13.72 -0.64
CA LEU A 83 5.56 12.69 0.38
C LEU A 83 5.88 13.32 1.73
N ASN A 84 5.01 13.11 2.71
CA ASN A 84 5.19 13.59 4.05
C ASN A 84 6.51 13.05 4.63
N GLY A 85 7.16 13.87 5.43
CA GLY A 85 8.25 13.42 6.28
C GLY A 85 7.72 12.50 7.36
N ARG A 86 8.59 11.66 7.90
CA ARG A 86 8.34 10.84 9.07
C ARG A 86 9.43 11.17 10.07
N LEU A 87 9.09 11.98 11.07
CA LEU A 87 10.05 12.51 12.04
C LEU A 87 9.74 11.97 13.43
N ILE A 88 10.76 11.56 14.18
CA ILE A 88 10.60 11.13 15.55
C ILE A 88 10.06 12.29 16.40
N ASN A 89 8.93 12.02 17.06
CA ASN A 89 8.40 12.83 18.14
C ASN A 89 9.16 12.48 19.42
N GLU A 90 10.17 13.28 19.74
CA GLU A 90 11.07 13.02 20.86
C GLU A 90 10.33 12.95 22.21
N GLU A 91 9.35 13.82 22.43
CA GLU A 91 8.59 13.89 23.67
C GLU A 91 7.73 12.64 23.87
N ALA A 92 6.94 12.26 22.84
CA ALA A 92 6.08 11.09 22.91
C ALA A 92 6.89 9.78 23.01
N SER A 93 7.99 9.69 22.24
CA SER A 93 8.93 8.55 22.31
C SER A 93 9.55 8.41 23.70
N PHE A 94 10.01 9.53 24.27
CA PHE A 94 10.62 9.54 25.59
C PHE A 94 9.62 9.13 26.68
N ASN A 95 8.38 9.63 26.62
CA ASN A 95 7.34 9.27 27.57
C ASN A 95 7.05 7.76 27.58
N ASN A 96 7.02 7.12 26.40
CA ASN A 96 6.86 5.66 26.29
C ASN A 96 8.05 4.91 26.90
N MET A 97 9.28 5.38 26.64
CA MET A 97 10.51 4.69 27.07
C MET A 97 10.80 4.84 28.57
N VAL A 98 10.39 5.96 29.19
CA VAL A 98 10.54 6.16 30.64
C VAL A 98 9.65 5.19 31.43
N GLU A 99 8.45 4.90 30.93
CA GLU A 99 7.56 3.90 31.54
C GLU A 99 8.18 2.50 31.52
N GLU A 100 8.90 2.16 30.44
CA GLU A 100 9.58 0.88 30.24
C GLU A 100 11.01 0.84 30.82
N GLY A 101 11.54 1.97 31.28
CA GLY A 101 12.87 2.09 31.89
C GLY A 101 14.05 1.79 30.95
N ARG A 102 13.82 1.81 29.63
CA ARG A 102 14.83 1.53 28.60
C ARG A 102 14.48 2.17 27.27
N PHE A 103 15.49 2.44 26.46
CA PHE A 103 15.31 2.69 25.04
C PHE A 103 14.91 1.40 24.32
N ALA A 104 13.92 1.55 23.45
CA ALA A 104 13.32 0.52 22.63
C ALA A 104 12.94 1.18 21.30
N GLU A 105 13.48 0.74 20.18
CA GLU A 105 13.07 1.29 18.87
C GLU A 105 11.58 1.05 18.64
N GLU A 106 11.07 -0.07 19.16
CA GLU A 106 9.66 -0.40 19.25
C GLU A 106 8.87 0.43 20.27
N LEU A 107 9.43 1.55 20.79
CA LEU A 107 8.71 2.62 21.52
C LEU A 107 8.75 4.01 20.86
N LEU A 108 9.42 4.17 19.71
CA LEU A 108 9.52 5.43 18.97
C LEU A 108 8.19 5.88 18.35
N VAL A 109 7.74 7.08 18.71
CA VAL A 109 6.58 7.73 18.09
C VAL A 109 7.06 8.64 16.96
N PHE A 110 6.36 8.61 15.82
CA PHE A 110 6.67 9.45 14.67
C PHE A 110 5.49 10.36 14.35
N ASP A 111 5.80 11.61 14.01
CA ASP A 111 4.86 12.56 13.42
C ASP A 111 5.09 12.65 11.91
N GLU A 112 4.00 12.78 11.16
CA GLU A 112 4.07 13.17 9.76
C GLU A 112 4.24 14.68 9.63
N THR A 113 5.11 15.11 8.72
CA THR A 113 5.32 16.52 8.40
C THR A 113 5.06 16.75 6.92
N GLU A 114 4.21 17.70 6.58
CA GLU A 114 3.87 18.01 5.19
C GLU A 114 5.08 18.60 4.43
N PRO A 115 5.19 18.37 3.11
CA PRO A 115 6.16 19.05 2.27
C PRO A 115 5.85 20.55 2.09
N GLU A 116 6.86 21.31 1.65
CA GLU A 116 6.68 22.74 1.38
C GLU A 116 5.91 22.99 0.07
N VAL A 117 6.06 22.08 -0.91
CA VAL A 117 5.30 22.09 -2.16
C VAL A 117 4.39 20.87 -2.21
N MET A 118 3.09 21.12 -2.20
CA MET A 118 2.07 20.07 -2.28
C MET A 118 1.75 19.74 -3.75
N MET A 119 1.14 18.58 -3.99
CA MET A 119 0.61 18.22 -5.31
C MET A 119 -0.36 19.27 -5.86
N SER A 120 -1.15 19.87 -4.97
CA SER A 120 -2.14 20.89 -5.32
C SER A 120 -1.52 22.22 -5.78
N ASP A 121 -0.29 22.51 -5.38
CA ASP A 121 0.49 23.69 -5.80
C ASP A 121 1.06 23.55 -7.21
N LEU A 122 1.09 22.33 -7.74
CA LEU A 122 1.47 22.10 -9.13
C LEU A 122 0.39 22.68 -10.07
N GLY A 123 0.86 23.21 -11.21
CA GLY A 123 -0.01 23.69 -12.28
C GLY A 123 -0.79 22.56 -12.96
N ALA A 124 -1.36 22.86 -14.13
CA ALA A 124 -2.02 21.84 -14.95
C ALA A 124 -0.97 20.87 -15.53
N VAL A 125 -0.71 19.78 -14.83
CA VAL A 125 0.20 18.70 -15.25
C VAL A 125 -0.48 17.34 -15.13
N PRO A 126 -0.19 16.39 -16.03
CA PRO A 126 -0.63 15.02 -15.85
C PRO A 126 0.23 14.29 -14.81
N PHE A 127 -0.35 13.30 -14.15
CA PHE A 127 0.31 12.44 -13.17
C PHE A 127 0.39 11.01 -13.71
N TYR A 128 1.59 10.56 -14.04
CA TYR A 128 1.82 9.19 -14.52
C TYR A 128 2.07 8.21 -13.38
N ARG A 129 2.57 8.69 -12.24
CA ARG A 129 2.93 7.89 -11.07
C ARG A 129 2.90 8.76 -9.82
N ALA A 130 2.82 8.11 -8.66
CA ALA A 130 3.04 8.76 -7.38
C ALA A 130 4.53 8.98 -7.08
N ASN A 131 4.81 9.43 -5.85
CA ASN A 131 6.16 9.50 -5.33
C ASN A 131 6.80 8.11 -5.31
N GLY A 132 8.03 8.00 -5.86
CA GLY A 132 8.74 6.72 -6.00
C GLY A 132 9.24 6.11 -4.68
N GLN A 133 9.03 6.78 -3.54
CA GLN A 133 9.33 6.24 -2.21
C GLN A 133 8.07 5.75 -1.48
N LYS A 134 6.88 5.95 -2.05
CA LYS A 134 5.62 5.48 -1.45
C LYS A 134 5.37 4.02 -1.84
N PRO A 135 5.35 3.06 -0.89
CA PRO A 135 5.25 1.62 -1.16
C PRO A 135 3.81 1.20 -1.50
N MET A 136 3.19 1.91 -2.43
CA MET A 136 1.82 1.68 -2.88
C MET A 136 1.74 1.73 -4.40
N VAL A 137 0.73 1.09 -4.95
CA VAL A 137 0.37 1.15 -6.37
C VAL A 137 -1.13 1.32 -6.52
N ALA A 138 -1.56 1.93 -7.63
CA ALA A 138 -2.98 2.09 -7.93
C ALA A 138 -3.41 1.21 -9.10
N PHE A 139 -4.55 0.56 -8.96
CA PHE A 139 -5.27 0.00 -10.11
C PHE A 139 -6.20 1.07 -10.68
N ILE A 140 -5.98 1.42 -11.96
CA ILE A 140 -6.88 2.28 -12.72
C ILE A 140 -7.66 1.42 -13.72
N ILE A 141 -8.97 1.33 -13.50
CA ILE A 141 -9.86 0.45 -14.27
C ILE A 141 -10.74 1.31 -15.17
N ASN A 142 -10.42 1.36 -16.46
CA ASN A 142 -11.18 2.16 -17.42
C ASN A 142 -12.42 1.39 -17.90
N VAL A 143 -13.61 1.95 -17.67
CA VAL A 143 -14.89 1.29 -17.96
C VAL A 143 -15.69 2.05 -19.00
N ALA A 144 -15.73 1.49 -20.20
CA ALA A 144 -16.66 1.86 -21.27
C ALA A 144 -17.44 0.64 -21.82
N TRP A 145 -17.08 -0.58 -21.40
CA TRP A 145 -17.62 -1.87 -21.83
C TRP A 145 -17.20 -2.98 -20.86
N GLY A 146 -17.52 -4.25 -21.16
CA GLY A 146 -17.05 -5.42 -20.39
C GLY A 146 -17.88 -5.70 -19.13
N ASN A 147 -19.16 -5.37 -19.18
CA ASN A 147 -20.12 -5.49 -18.08
C ASN A 147 -20.15 -6.89 -17.44
N GLU A 148 -19.94 -7.93 -18.25
CA GLU A 148 -19.92 -9.32 -17.82
C GLU A 148 -18.73 -9.70 -16.93
N HIS A 149 -17.69 -8.87 -16.88
CA HIS A 149 -16.47 -9.11 -16.10
C HIS A 149 -16.47 -8.36 -14.76
N LEU A 150 -17.21 -7.26 -14.66
CA LEU A 150 -17.21 -6.37 -13.48
C LEU A 150 -17.57 -7.09 -12.17
N PRO A 151 -18.64 -7.91 -12.07
CA PRO A 151 -18.99 -8.56 -10.82
C PRO A 151 -17.89 -9.47 -10.27
N ASP A 152 -17.27 -10.28 -11.14
CA ASP A 152 -16.18 -11.17 -10.74
C ASP A 152 -14.94 -10.38 -10.32
N MET A 153 -14.58 -9.32 -11.05
CA MET A 153 -13.45 -8.47 -10.70
C MET A 153 -13.63 -7.79 -9.34
N ILE A 154 -14.81 -7.21 -9.10
CA ILE A 154 -15.13 -6.57 -7.81
C ILE A 154 -15.11 -7.59 -6.68
N ASN A 155 -15.65 -8.80 -6.91
CA ASN A 155 -15.58 -9.87 -5.92
C ASN A 155 -14.13 -10.20 -5.56
N THR A 156 -13.23 -10.30 -6.54
CA THR A 156 -11.80 -10.53 -6.28
C THR A 156 -11.13 -9.37 -5.55
N LEU A 157 -11.46 -8.11 -5.90
CA LEU A 157 -10.97 -6.94 -5.17
C LEU A 157 -11.39 -6.99 -3.70
N ASN A 158 -12.67 -7.30 -3.43
CA ASN A 158 -13.20 -7.44 -2.08
C ASN A 158 -12.58 -8.61 -1.31
N GLU A 159 -12.45 -9.78 -1.94
CA GLU A 159 -11.80 -10.95 -1.33
C GLU A 159 -10.33 -10.70 -0.95
N LYS A 160 -9.68 -9.75 -1.62
CA LYS A 160 -8.30 -9.36 -1.37
C LYS A 160 -8.17 -8.07 -0.56
N ASP A 161 -9.27 -7.48 -0.06
CA ASP A 161 -9.28 -6.19 0.62
C ASP A 161 -8.57 -5.07 -0.16
N VAL A 162 -8.79 -5.01 -1.49
CA VAL A 162 -8.22 -4.00 -2.38
C VAL A 162 -9.29 -3.01 -2.83
N THR A 163 -9.01 -1.72 -2.66
CA THR A 163 -9.82 -0.64 -3.24
C THR A 163 -9.12 -0.09 -4.48
N ALA A 164 -9.83 -0.04 -5.62
CA ALA A 164 -9.33 0.47 -6.89
C ALA A 164 -10.05 1.75 -7.33
N THR A 165 -9.52 2.43 -8.35
CA THR A 165 -10.17 3.58 -8.99
C THR A 165 -10.76 3.17 -10.33
N PHE A 166 -12.08 3.31 -10.48
CA PHE A 166 -12.80 3.04 -11.72
C PHE A 166 -13.06 4.34 -12.47
N PHE A 167 -12.45 4.50 -13.63
CA PHE A 167 -12.68 5.64 -14.51
C PHE A 167 -13.83 5.32 -15.47
N LEU A 168 -14.96 6.00 -15.29
CA LEU A 168 -16.21 5.66 -15.96
C LEU A 168 -16.47 6.56 -17.16
N ASP A 169 -16.78 5.95 -18.31
CA ASP A 169 -17.30 6.66 -19.48
C ASP A 169 -18.74 7.13 -19.22
N GLY A 170 -19.04 8.39 -19.51
CA GLY A 170 -20.36 8.97 -19.21
C GLY A 170 -21.52 8.30 -19.96
N SER A 171 -21.32 7.89 -21.22
CA SER A 171 -22.34 7.13 -21.96
C SER A 171 -22.54 5.73 -21.39
N TRP A 172 -21.48 5.11 -20.88
CA TRP A 172 -21.56 3.84 -20.18
C TRP A 172 -22.36 3.97 -18.89
N VAL A 173 -22.07 4.95 -18.02
CA VAL A 173 -22.83 5.19 -16.77
C VAL A 173 -24.32 5.37 -17.06
N LYS A 174 -24.65 6.15 -18.10
CA LYS A 174 -26.03 6.35 -18.54
C LYS A 174 -26.73 5.04 -18.91
N SER A 175 -26.01 4.13 -19.57
CA SER A 175 -26.57 2.85 -20.04
C SER A 175 -26.56 1.75 -18.97
N GLN A 176 -25.62 1.79 -18.04
CA GLN A 176 -25.39 0.79 -16.99
C GLN A 176 -25.43 1.38 -15.56
N PRO A 177 -26.46 2.16 -15.18
CA PRO A 177 -26.47 2.85 -13.90
C PRO A 177 -26.48 1.91 -12.69
N ARG A 178 -26.92 0.65 -12.87
CA ARG A 178 -26.88 -0.36 -11.81
C ARG A 178 -25.46 -0.88 -11.55
N LEU A 179 -24.67 -1.09 -12.60
CA LEU A 179 -23.28 -1.53 -12.45
C LEU A 179 -22.41 -0.40 -11.92
N ALA A 180 -22.65 0.84 -12.37
CA ALA A 180 -21.98 2.01 -11.80
C ALA A 180 -22.23 2.14 -10.29
N ARG A 181 -23.47 1.96 -9.83
CA ARG A 181 -23.80 1.95 -8.39
C ARG A 181 -23.14 0.80 -7.64
N MET A 182 -23.12 -0.39 -8.22
CA MET A 182 -22.43 -1.54 -7.61
C MET A 182 -20.95 -1.25 -7.36
N ILE A 183 -20.24 -0.64 -8.33
CA ILE A 183 -18.84 -0.24 -8.14
C ILE A 183 -18.68 0.68 -6.92
N GLN A 184 -19.55 1.70 -6.81
CA GLN A 184 -19.50 2.66 -5.71
C GLN A 184 -19.90 2.03 -4.36
N GLU A 185 -20.98 1.23 -4.33
CA GLU A 185 -21.52 0.60 -3.11
C GLU A 185 -20.52 -0.40 -2.50
N GLU A 186 -19.64 -0.97 -3.32
CA GLU A 186 -18.54 -1.86 -2.91
C GLU A 186 -17.28 -1.07 -2.48
N GLY A 187 -17.36 0.26 -2.39
CA GLY A 187 -16.34 1.11 -1.79
C GLY A 187 -15.24 1.59 -2.74
N HIS A 188 -15.35 1.33 -4.04
CA HIS A 188 -14.34 1.76 -5.01
C HIS A 188 -14.42 3.25 -5.36
N GLU A 189 -13.27 3.85 -5.66
CA GLU A 189 -13.18 5.24 -6.06
C GLU A 189 -13.65 5.43 -7.51
N ILE A 190 -14.33 6.55 -7.80
CA ILE A 190 -14.87 6.86 -9.12
C ILE A 190 -14.13 8.04 -9.76
N GLY A 191 -13.68 7.85 -11.00
CA GLY A 191 -13.07 8.88 -11.86
C GLY A 191 -13.84 9.10 -13.16
N ASN A 192 -13.50 10.18 -13.86
CA ASN A 192 -14.05 10.55 -15.16
C ASN A 192 -13.23 9.96 -16.33
N HIS A 193 -13.89 9.33 -17.31
CA HIS A 193 -13.24 8.80 -18.53
C HIS A 193 -13.80 9.38 -19.85
N ALA A 194 -14.10 10.67 -19.88
CA ALA A 194 -14.84 11.35 -20.96
C ALA A 194 -16.24 10.72 -21.19
N TYR A 195 -17.00 11.21 -22.18
CA TYR A 195 -18.41 10.85 -22.33
C TYR A 195 -18.67 9.74 -23.35
N ASN A 196 -17.89 9.66 -24.42
CA ASN A 196 -18.04 8.62 -25.45
C ASN A 196 -16.70 8.18 -26.05
N HIS A 197 -15.67 8.16 -25.22
CA HIS A 197 -14.32 7.71 -25.55
C HIS A 197 -13.70 8.34 -26.84
N PRO A 198 -13.73 9.69 -27.03
CA PRO A 198 -13.11 10.33 -28.20
C PRO A 198 -11.58 10.42 -28.08
N ASP A 199 -10.91 10.72 -29.19
CA ASP A 199 -9.51 11.17 -29.16
C ASP A 199 -9.45 12.63 -28.67
N MET A 200 -9.29 12.82 -27.35
CA MET A 200 -9.34 14.13 -26.68
C MET A 200 -8.32 15.13 -27.24
N ALA A 201 -7.15 14.67 -27.70
CA ALA A 201 -6.10 15.54 -28.23
C ALA A 201 -6.50 16.27 -29.53
N THR A 202 -7.50 15.74 -30.25
CA THR A 202 -7.97 16.29 -31.53
C THR A 202 -9.14 17.25 -31.39
N LEU A 203 -9.76 17.29 -30.21
CA LEU A 203 -10.96 18.09 -29.94
C LEU A 203 -10.63 19.57 -29.75
N SER A 204 -11.62 20.42 -30.02
CA SER A 204 -11.61 21.82 -29.59
C SER A 204 -11.87 21.94 -28.08
N ASP A 205 -11.50 23.08 -27.50
CA ASP A 205 -11.67 23.33 -26.05
C ASP A 205 -13.12 23.20 -25.60
N ALA A 206 -14.08 23.61 -26.44
CA ALA A 206 -15.50 23.47 -26.16
C ALA A 206 -15.95 22.00 -26.15
N GLU A 207 -15.43 21.20 -27.08
CA GLU A 207 -15.73 19.75 -27.13
C GLU A 207 -15.07 19.01 -25.96
N ILE A 208 -13.85 19.40 -25.55
CA ILE A 208 -13.20 18.85 -24.35
C ILE A 208 -14.05 19.13 -23.11
N ARG A 209 -14.46 20.40 -22.89
CA ARG A 209 -15.33 20.77 -21.77
C ARG A 209 -16.65 19.99 -21.81
N GLU A 210 -17.27 19.88 -22.98
CA GLU A 210 -18.52 19.12 -23.11
C GLU A 210 -18.34 17.64 -22.70
N GLN A 211 -17.25 17.00 -23.11
CA GLN A 211 -16.96 15.61 -22.75
C GLN A 211 -16.83 15.42 -21.23
N LEU A 212 -16.07 16.30 -20.58
CA LEU A 212 -15.82 16.23 -19.14
C LEU A 212 -17.08 16.57 -18.35
N GLU A 213 -17.76 17.67 -18.68
CA GLU A 213 -18.94 18.16 -17.97
C GLU A 213 -20.10 17.17 -18.07
N ARG A 214 -20.34 16.59 -19.24
CA ARG A 214 -21.42 15.61 -19.41
C ARG A 214 -21.17 14.34 -18.61
N THR A 215 -19.91 13.93 -18.45
CA THR A 215 -19.54 12.77 -17.65
C THR A 215 -19.65 13.06 -16.16
N ASN A 216 -19.13 14.20 -15.67
CA ASN A 216 -19.32 14.61 -14.27
C ASN A 216 -20.81 14.67 -13.91
N ASN A 217 -21.63 15.31 -14.76
CA ASN A 217 -23.08 15.37 -14.55
C ASN A 217 -23.74 13.99 -14.48
N MET A 218 -23.31 13.05 -15.34
CA MET A 218 -23.87 11.70 -15.35
C MET A 218 -23.46 10.90 -14.11
N ILE A 219 -22.19 11.02 -13.69
CA ILE A 219 -21.67 10.40 -12.47
C ILE A 219 -22.38 10.98 -11.25
N SER A 220 -22.43 12.31 -11.11
CA SER A 220 -23.10 13.01 -10.00
C SER A 220 -24.57 12.62 -9.88
N VAL A 221 -25.35 12.64 -10.97
CA VAL A 221 -26.78 12.26 -10.91
C VAL A 221 -26.99 10.76 -10.61
N THR A 222 -26.05 9.90 -10.97
CA THR A 222 -26.21 8.44 -10.83
C THR A 222 -25.70 7.91 -9.49
N LEU A 223 -24.61 8.51 -8.99
CA LEU A 223 -23.78 8.03 -7.89
C LEU A 223 -23.65 9.05 -6.74
N ASP A 224 -24.06 10.31 -6.91
CA ASP A 224 -23.82 11.38 -5.92
C ASP A 224 -22.32 11.59 -5.63
N VAL A 225 -21.49 11.49 -6.67
CA VAL A 225 -20.04 11.70 -6.64
C VAL A 225 -19.66 12.82 -7.59
N GLU A 226 -18.79 13.73 -7.15
CA GLU A 226 -18.09 14.66 -8.03
C GLU A 226 -16.68 14.12 -8.29
N PRO A 227 -16.35 13.68 -9.52
CA PRO A 227 -15.02 13.16 -9.82
C PRO A 227 -13.95 14.23 -9.68
N VAL A 228 -12.86 13.91 -8.97
CA VAL A 228 -11.64 14.75 -8.88
C VAL A 228 -10.49 14.19 -9.72
N TRP A 229 -10.69 13.03 -10.33
CA TRP A 229 -9.72 12.36 -11.21
C TRP A 229 -10.30 12.20 -12.61
N PHE A 230 -9.48 12.50 -13.61
CA PHE A 230 -9.79 12.27 -15.02
C PHE A 230 -8.67 11.44 -15.66
N THR A 231 -9.03 10.46 -16.48
CA THR A 231 -8.06 9.80 -17.36
C THR A 231 -8.52 9.89 -18.82
N PRO A 232 -7.66 10.34 -19.75
CA PRO A 232 -8.04 10.51 -21.14
C PRO A 232 -8.21 9.15 -21.84
N PRO A 233 -9.28 8.98 -22.64
CA PRO A 233 -9.42 7.84 -23.54
C PRO A 233 -8.15 7.55 -24.34
N SER A 234 -7.75 6.28 -24.37
CA SER A 234 -6.51 5.81 -25.04
C SER A 234 -5.21 6.49 -24.59
N GLY A 235 -5.21 7.27 -23.52
CA GLY A 235 -4.05 8.08 -23.12
C GLY A 235 -3.76 9.22 -24.09
N SER A 236 -4.72 9.58 -24.97
CA SER A 236 -4.52 10.63 -25.96
C SER A 236 -4.93 11.99 -25.39
N PHE A 237 -3.97 12.89 -25.20
CA PHE A 237 -4.21 14.23 -24.68
C PHE A 237 -3.18 15.24 -25.21
N ASN A 238 -3.44 16.51 -24.95
CA ASN A 238 -2.50 17.62 -25.10
C ASN A 238 -2.65 18.57 -23.90
N ASP A 239 -1.82 19.62 -23.83
CA ASP A 239 -1.83 20.56 -22.69
C ASP A 239 -3.22 21.17 -22.44
N ARG A 240 -4.00 21.47 -23.49
CA ARG A 240 -5.36 22.01 -23.36
C ARG A 240 -6.29 21.06 -22.62
N VAL A 241 -6.17 19.75 -22.86
CA VAL A 241 -6.97 18.74 -22.15
C VAL A 241 -6.67 18.78 -20.65
N VAL A 242 -5.40 18.87 -20.28
CA VAL A 242 -4.96 18.90 -18.86
C VAL A 242 -5.37 20.22 -18.19
N GLU A 243 -5.21 21.34 -18.89
CA GLU A 243 -5.64 22.67 -18.43
C GLU A 243 -7.15 22.71 -18.18
N ILE A 244 -7.94 22.21 -19.13
CA ILE A 244 -9.40 22.20 -18.99
C ILE A 244 -9.85 21.26 -17.87
N ALA A 245 -9.21 20.10 -17.72
CA ALA A 245 -9.49 19.21 -16.59
C ALA A 245 -9.18 19.89 -15.24
N LYS A 246 -8.03 20.59 -15.13
CA LYS A 246 -7.65 21.34 -13.93
C LYS A 246 -8.60 22.51 -13.64
N ASP A 247 -9.05 23.24 -14.66
CA ASP A 247 -10.08 24.29 -14.54
C ASP A 247 -11.41 23.74 -13.98
N MET A 248 -11.66 22.44 -14.18
CA MET A 248 -12.81 21.70 -13.67
C MET A 248 -12.48 20.93 -12.38
N GLU A 249 -11.43 21.32 -11.67
CA GLU A 249 -11.00 20.76 -10.38
C GLU A 249 -10.63 19.26 -10.44
N MET A 250 -10.29 18.75 -11.63
CA MET A 250 -9.83 17.37 -11.83
C MET A 250 -8.33 17.31 -12.12
N TYR A 251 -7.66 16.32 -11.54
CA TYR A 251 -6.30 15.95 -11.91
C TYR A 251 -6.31 14.92 -13.04
N THR A 252 -5.42 15.10 -14.02
CA THR A 252 -5.27 14.16 -15.13
C THR A 252 -4.32 13.03 -14.74
N VAL A 253 -4.81 11.79 -14.72
CA VAL A 253 -4.09 10.59 -14.29
C VAL A 253 -3.81 9.67 -15.48
N LEU A 254 -2.59 9.16 -15.56
CA LEU A 254 -2.15 8.16 -16.53
C LEU A 254 -1.50 6.97 -15.80
N TRP A 255 -0.80 6.12 -16.55
CA TRP A 255 -0.19 4.88 -16.08
C TRP A 255 1.30 4.80 -16.40
N THR A 256 2.05 4.11 -15.52
CA THR A 256 3.40 3.63 -15.83
C THR A 256 3.41 2.16 -16.28
N VAL A 257 2.39 1.38 -15.88
CA VAL A 257 2.28 -0.04 -16.19
C VAL A 257 0.98 -0.29 -16.96
N ASP A 258 1.10 -0.81 -18.18
CA ASP A 258 -0.05 -1.18 -19.03
C ASP A 258 -0.15 -2.71 -19.11
N THR A 259 -1.33 -3.24 -18.75
CA THR A 259 -1.66 -4.66 -18.90
C THR A 259 -1.72 -5.09 -20.37
N ILE A 260 -2.14 -4.18 -21.26
CA ILE A 260 -2.49 -4.48 -22.67
C ILE A 260 -3.57 -5.57 -22.74
N ASP A 261 -4.46 -5.60 -21.75
CA ASP A 261 -5.50 -6.62 -21.58
C ASP A 261 -6.57 -6.58 -22.69
N TRP A 262 -6.81 -5.41 -23.27
CA TRP A 262 -7.70 -5.19 -24.42
C TRP A 262 -7.30 -5.95 -25.69
N GLN A 263 -6.04 -6.40 -25.81
CA GLN A 263 -5.61 -7.30 -26.90
C GLN A 263 -5.95 -8.77 -26.65
N ASN A 264 -6.57 -9.07 -25.51
CA ASN A 264 -6.89 -10.42 -25.05
C ASN A 264 -5.66 -11.37 -25.03
N PRO A 265 -4.55 -10.99 -24.37
CA PRO A 265 -3.39 -11.87 -24.19
C PRO A 265 -3.75 -13.08 -23.31
N SER A 266 -2.84 -14.06 -23.20
CA SER A 266 -2.96 -15.07 -22.14
C SER A 266 -2.82 -14.42 -20.77
N THR A 267 -3.65 -14.85 -19.82
CA THR A 267 -3.66 -14.36 -18.43
C THR A 267 -2.26 -14.34 -17.82
N ASP A 268 -1.52 -15.45 -17.85
CA ASP A 268 -0.16 -15.53 -17.29
C ASP A 268 0.81 -14.52 -17.90
N ALA A 269 0.69 -14.24 -19.20
CA ALA A 269 1.59 -13.29 -19.88
C ALA A 269 1.24 -11.83 -19.53
N MET A 270 -0.03 -11.55 -19.21
CA MET A 270 -0.46 -10.26 -18.71
C MET A 270 0.00 -10.06 -17.27
N VAL A 271 -0.18 -11.08 -16.40
CA VAL A 271 0.28 -11.05 -15.00
C VAL A 271 1.79 -10.81 -14.95
N GLU A 272 2.58 -11.61 -15.68
CA GLU A 272 4.05 -11.47 -15.74
C GLU A 272 4.48 -10.09 -16.26
N ARG A 273 3.75 -9.52 -17.22
CA ARG A 273 4.04 -8.17 -17.74
C ARG A 273 3.86 -7.11 -16.67
N VAL A 274 2.86 -7.25 -15.80
CA VAL A 274 2.59 -6.30 -14.72
C VAL A 274 3.61 -6.46 -13.62
N THR A 275 3.78 -7.68 -13.09
CA THR A 275 4.66 -7.94 -11.95
C THR A 275 6.12 -7.62 -12.27
N SER A 276 6.61 -7.92 -13.48
CA SER A 276 7.98 -7.58 -13.90
C SER A 276 8.26 -6.08 -14.09
N LYS A 277 7.22 -5.23 -14.09
CA LYS A 277 7.33 -3.79 -14.28
C LYS A 277 6.83 -2.97 -13.09
N ILE A 278 6.29 -3.63 -12.07
CA ILE A 278 5.75 -2.93 -10.91
C ILE A 278 6.88 -2.23 -10.15
N HIS A 279 6.55 -1.09 -9.55
CA HIS A 279 7.46 -0.30 -8.74
C HIS A 279 6.65 0.55 -7.75
N PRO A 280 7.26 1.04 -6.65
CA PRO A 280 6.60 2.00 -5.75
C PRO A 280 6.03 3.20 -6.53
N GLY A 281 4.81 3.58 -6.19
CA GLY A 281 4.04 4.66 -6.82
C GLY A 281 3.51 4.36 -8.22
N ALA A 282 3.59 3.11 -8.70
CA ALA A 282 3.06 2.76 -10.01
C ALA A 282 1.53 2.92 -10.08
N THR A 283 1.03 3.31 -11.24
CA THR A 283 -0.38 3.23 -11.60
C THR A 283 -0.54 2.25 -12.75
N VAL A 284 -1.42 1.27 -12.58
CA VAL A 284 -1.58 0.10 -13.45
C VAL A 284 -2.88 0.21 -14.23
N LEU A 285 -2.78 0.39 -15.55
CA LEU A 285 -3.95 0.45 -16.43
C LEU A 285 -4.50 -0.94 -16.73
N MET A 286 -5.81 -1.09 -16.56
CA MET A 286 -6.57 -2.27 -16.98
C MET A 286 -8.02 -1.92 -17.37
N HIS A 287 -8.71 -2.90 -17.95
CA HIS A 287 -10.11 -2.81 -18.36
C HIS A 287 -10.90 -4.04 -17.88
N PRO A 288 -12.24 -3.99 -17.89
CA PRO A 288 -13.07 -5.16 -17.65
C PRO A 288 -12.96 -6.16 -18.81
N THR A 289 -11.96 -7.03 -18.74
CA THR A 289 -11.67 -8.05 -19.75
C THR A 289 -11.53 -9.43 -19.13
N LYS A 290 -11.65 -10.48 -19.95
CA LYS A 290 -11.41 -11.85 -19.51
C LYS A 290 -10.01 -12.04 -18.88
N PRO A 291 -8.89 -11.60 -19.49
CA PRO A 291 -7.57 -11.77 -18.87
C PRO A 291 -7.44 -11.02 -17.56
N THR A 292 -7.91 -9.77 -17.48
CA THR A 292 -7.90 -9.00 -16.22
C THR A 292 -8.68 -9.71 -15.13
N LYS A 293 -9.91 -10.14 -15.44
CA LYS A 293 -10.76 -10.90 -14.51
C LYS A 293 -10.11 -12.19 -14.02
N GLU A 294 -9.47 -12.96 -14.91
CA GLU A 294 -8.85 -14.24 -14.55
C GLU A 294 -7.48 -14.08 -13.85
N GLY A 295 -6.78 -12.96 -14.09
CA GLY A 295 -5.43 -12.73 -13.58
C GLY A 295 -5.36 -11.80 -12.36
N MET A 296 -6.46 -11.14 -11.99
CA MET A 296 -6.49 -10.11 -10.95
C MET A 296 -5.94 -10.60 -9.61
N GLU A 297 -6.37 -11.77 -9.14
CA GLU A 297 -5.86 -12.37 -7.90
C GLU A 297 -4.33 -12.56 -7.95
N ALA A 298 -3.81 -13.17 -9.02
CA ALA A 298 -2.37 -13.38 -9.18
C ALA A 298 -1.58 -12.08 -9.32
N MET A 299 -2.17 -11.04 -9.91
CA MET A 299 -1.56 -9.70 -9.94
C MET A 299 -1.48 -9.10 -8.54
N ILE A 300 -2.55 -9.17 -7.77
CA ILE A 300 -2.59 -8.64 -6.40
C ILE A 300 -1.54 -9.34 -5.53
N ASP A 301 -1.53 -10.68 -5.55
CA ASP A 301 -0.58 -11.47 -4.77
C ASP A 301 0.87 -11.20 -5.20
N GLY A 302 1.12 -11.08 -6.50
CA GLY A 302 2.45 -10.75 -7.03
C GLY A 302 2.93 -9.35 -6.65
N ILE A 303 2.03 -8.37 -6.57
CA ILE A 303 2.38 -7.01 -6.15
C ILE A 303 2.68 -6.95 -4.64
N ARG A 304 1.86 -7.62 -3.82
CA ARG A 304 2.10 -7.71 -2.37
C ARG A 304 3.38 -8.46 -2.02
N ALA A 305 3.74 -9.47 -2.81
CA ALA A 305 5.02 -10.18 -2.65
C ALA A 305 6.26 -9.28 -2.85
N GLU A 306 6.12 -8.14 -3.54
CA GLU A 306 7.16 -7.11 -3.69
C GLU A 306 7.13 -6.06 -2.55
N GLY A 307 6.30 -6.26 -1.52
CA GLY A 307 6.14 -5.33 -0.39
C GLY A 307 5.35 -4.07 -0.73
N LEU A 308 4.49 -4.13 -1.76
CA LEU A 308 3.68 -3.00 -2.21
C LEU A 308 2.20 -3.21 -1.87
N GLU A 309 1.56 -2.18 -1.35
CA GLU A 309 0.11 -2.18 -1.14
C GLU A 309 -0.65 -1.63 -2.35
N ILE A 310 -1.91 -2.06 -2.51
CA ILE A 310 -2.77 -1.61 -3.61
C ILE A 310 -3.89 -0.76 -3.03
N ALA A 311 -3.99 0.48 -3.50
CA ALA A 311 -4.91 1.49 -2.98
C ALA A 311 -5.50 2.34 -4.12
N PRO A 312 -6.60 3.08 -3.89
CA PRO A 312 -7.15 3.99 -4.89
C PRO A 312 -6.19 5.16 -5.16
N ILE A 313 -6.38 5.84 -6.29
CA ILE A 313 -5.57 6.97 -6.73
C ILE A 313 -5.49 8.08 -5.67
N SER A 314 -6.59 8.37 -4.95
CA SER A 314 -6.56 9.35 -3.86
C SER A 314 -5.53 9.03 -2.79
N GLU A 315 -5.37 7.76 -2.43
CA GLU A 315 -4.40 7.33 -1.43
C GLU A 315 -3.01 7.26 -2.03
N VAL A 316 -2.86 6.73 -3.24
CA VAL A 316 -1.55 6.54 -3.88
C VAL A 316 -0.90 7.88 -4.22
N LEU A 317 -1.66 8.88 -4.68
CA LEU A 317 -1.16 10.22 -4.99
C LEU A 317 -1.13 11.19 -3.79
N SER A 318 -1.74 10.85 -2.65
CA SER A 318 -1.69 11.67 -1.44
C SER A 318 -0.24 11.84 -0.93
N GLU A 319 0.08 12.97 -0.31
CA GLU A 319 1.37 13.15 0.37
C GLU A 319 1.48 12.30 1.64
N GLN A 320 0.37 11.82 2.21
CA GLN A 320 0.40 10.99 3.42
C GLN A 320 1.23 9.71 3.23
N ARG A 321 1.90 9.26 4.29
CA ARG A 321 2.63 7.99 4.25
C ARG A 321 1.68 6.83 4.02
N ALA A 322 2.20 5.76 3.41
CA ALA A 322 1.48 4.50 3.41
C ALA A 322 1.26 4.06 4.87
N PRO A 323 0.06 3.56 5.24
CA PRO A 323 -0.14 2.96 6.53
C PRO A 323 0.90 1.86 6.76
N LEU A 324 1.41 1.79 7.97
CA LEU A 324 2.27 0.69 8.37
C LEU A 324 1.52 -0.65 8.17
N PRO A 325 2.16 -1.69 7.60
CA PRO A 325 1.52 -2.99 7.42
C PRO A 325 0.89 -3.47 8.74
N ARG A 326 -0.32 -4.03 8.67
CA ARG A 326 -0.98 -4.56 9.87
C ARG A 326 -0.09 -5.66 10.47
N THR A 327 0.14 -5.58 11.77
CA THR A 327 1.03 -6.46 12.53
C THR A 327 0.64 -7.94 12.52
N ASP A 328 -0.52 -8.27 11.97
CA ASP A 328 -1.15 -9.59 12.05
C ASP A 328 -0.60 -10.57 10.98
N GLU A 329 0.13 -10.05 9.98
CA GLU A 329 0.63 -10.83 8.83
C GLU A 329 2.16 -10.99 8.78
N VAL A 330 2.88 -10.43 9.76
CA VAL A 330 4.36 -10.43 9.77
C VAL A 330 4.88 -11.55 10.66
N GLU A 331 5.61 -12.52 10.09
CA GLU A 331 6.29 -13.57 10.87
C GLU A 331 7.22 -12.92 11.91
N GLU A 332 7.30 -13.54 13.10
CA GLU A 332 8.09 -13.10 14.25
C GLU A 332 9.61 -13.11 13.91
N GLY A 333 10.05 -12.10 13.17
CA GLY A 333 11.37 -12.02 12.55
C GLY A 333 11.51 -10.91 11.51
N GLU A 334 10.41 -10.49 10.89
CA GLU A 334 10.32 -9.34 9.97
C GLU A 334 9.80 -8.05 10.67
N ARG A 335 10.03 -7.96 11.99
CA ARG A 335 9.57 -6.87 12.88
C ARG A 335 10.13 -5.47 12.55
N TRP A 336 10.95 -5.33 11.52
CA TRP A 336 11.55 -4.07 11.13
C TRP A 336 10.52 -3.25 10.34
N TYR A 337 9.56 -2.64 11.05
CA TYR A 337 8.97 -1.33 10.76
C TYR A 337 7.66 -1.05 11.53
N ASN A 338 7.08 -2.06 12.20
CA ASN A 338 5.73 -1.96 12.77
C ASN A 338 5.67 -2.38 14.25
N ALA A 339 5.96 -1.45 15.14
CA ALA A 339 5.06 -1.15 16.25
C ALA A 339 4.45 0.22 15.87
N PHE A 340 3.16 0.53 16.06
CA PHE A 340 2.54 0.98 17.30
C PHE A 340 1.02 0.96 17.22
N ASN A 341 0.41 0.78 18.40
CA ASN A 341 -1.02 0.80 18.69
C ASN A 341 -1.70 2.15 18.41
#